data_AF-A0A4U7DAE7-F1
#
_entry.id   AF-A0A4U7DAE7-F1
#
_cell.length_a   1.000
_cell.length_b   1.000
_cell.length_c   1.000
_cell.angle_alpha   90.00
_cell.angle_beta   90.00
_cell.angle_gamma   90.00
#
_symmetry.space_group_name_H-M   'P 1'
#
loop_
_entity.id
_entity.type
_entity.pdbx_description
1 polymer ?
#
loop_
_entity_poly.entity_id
_entity_poly.type
_entity_poly.pdbx_seq_one_letter_code
_entity_poly.pdbx_strand_id
1 'polypeptide(L)'
;VPLELTYCQRTVRSDEVVAFTDPEAAGLGDDPAYERFGFGSYVGGRVVVDDEVFGSLCFLDPERRDRPFDESERLFVELLADWLGRGIERRIAREEREAAIERFERTLERIDDAFFALDSDWRFTYVNEK
;
A
#
# COMPACT_ATOMS: atom_id res chain seq x y z
N VAL A 1 14.71 5.64 -7.10
CA VAL A 1 15.78 4.62 -6.97
C VAL A 1 15.17 3.29 -7.40
N PRO A 2 15.79 2.52 -8.31
CA PRO A 2 15.33 1.17 -8.66
C PRO A 2 15.18 0.28 -7.43
N LEU A 3 14.10 -0.51 -7.34
CA LEU A 3 13.82 -1.37 -6.18
C LEU A 3 14.98 -2.33 -5.88
N GLU A 4 15.59 -2.88 -6.93
CA GLU A 4 16.75 -3.79 -6.87
C GLU A 4 18.01 -3.21 -6.23
N LEU A 5 18.04 -1.90 -6.02
CA LEU A 5 19.14 -1.20 -5.35
C LEU A 5 18.77 -0.78 -3.92
N THR A 6 17.71 -1.37 -3.35
CA THR A 6 17.21 -1.03 -2.01
C THR A 6 16.92 -2.28 -1.19
N TYR A 7 17.04 -2.17 0.14
CA TYR A 7 16.61 -3.23 1.05
C TYR A 7 15.12 -3.58 0.95
N CYS A 8 14.29 -2.65 0.44
CA CYS A 8 12.87 -2.86 0.20
C CYS A 8 12.60 -4.05 -0.75
N GLN A 9 13.51 -4.36 -1.67
CA GLN A 9 13.38 -5.54 -2.54
C GLN A 9 13.26 -6.84 -1.74
N ARG A 10 13.96 -6.92 -0.62
CA ARG A 10 14.01 -8.11 0.23
C ARG A 10 12.71 -8.27 0.98
N THR A 11 12.17 -7.16 1.48
CA THR A 11 10.86 -7.13 2.15
C THR A 11 9.74 -7.50 1.20
N VAL A 12 9.77 -7.02 -0.05
CA VAL A 12 8.78 -7.41 -1.06
C VAL A 12 8.83 -8.91 -1.38
N ARG A 13 10.02 -9.53 -1.28
CA ARG A 13 10.24 -10.97 -1.56
C ARG A 13 10.06 -11.89 -0.34
N SER A 14 9.93 -11.33 0.85
CA SER A 14 9.78 -12.06 2.11
C SER A 14 8.30 -12.11 2.52
N ASP A 15 7.88 -13.23 3.08
CA ASP A 15 6.56 -13.34 3.73
C ASP A 15 6.60 -12.83 5.18
N GLU A 16 7.79 -12.79 5.79
CA GLU A 16 8.00 -12.28 7.15
C GLU A 16 8.64 -10.89 7.14
N VAL A 17 8.53 -10.18 8.28
CA VAL A 17 9.23 -8.93 8.52
C VAL A 17 10.74 -9.14 8.37
N VAL A 18 11.35 -8.34 7.50
CA VAL A 18 12.80 -8.32 7.31
C VAL A 18 13.38 -7.30 8.28
N ALA A 19 14.32 -7.71 9.14
CA ALA A 19 14.98 -6.78 10.05
C ALA A 19 16.45 -7.15 10.28
N PHE A 20 17.32 -6.14 10.32
CA PHE A 20 18.74 -6.28 10.66
C PHE A 20 19.30 -4.98 11.24
N THR A 21 20.33 -5.09 12.08
CA THR A 21 20.90 -3.98 12.84
C THR A 21 22.35 -3.66 12.48
N ASP A 22 22.95 -4.52 11.66
CA ASP A 22 24.26 -4.36 11.07
C ASP A 22 24.25 -5.12 9.72
N PRO A 23 24.43 -4.42 8.58
CA PRO A 23 24.44 -5.05 7.26
C PRO A 23 25.57 -6.07 7.11
N GLU A 24 26.76 -5.81 7.64
CA GLU A 24 27.90 -6.73 7.53
C GLU A 24 27.64 -8.02 8.31
N ALA A 25 27.17 -7.88 9.55
CA ALA A 25 26.83 -9.04 10.38
C ALA A 25 25.65 -9.86 9.81
N ALA A 26 24.74 -9.19 9.08
CA ALA A 26 23.65 -9.84 8.36
C ALA A 26 24.06 -10.46 7.00
N GLY A 27 25.35 -10.39 6.62
CA GLY A 27 25.86 -10.93 5.35
C GLY A 27 25.56 -10.05 4.13
N LEU A 28 25.35 -8.75 4.35
CA LEU A 28 24.89 -7.77 3.37
C LEU A 28 25.96 -6.72 3.06
N GLY A 29 27.22 -6.99 3.43
CA GLY A 29 28.34 -6.08 3.21
C GLY A 29 28.55 -5.72 1.73
N ASP A 30 28.23 -6.64 0.82
CA ASP A 30 28.32 -6.44 -0.64
C ASP A 30 26.96 -6.13 -1.28
N ASP A 31 25.92 -5.83 -0.48
CA ASP A 31 24.61 -5.52 -1.04
C ASP A 31 24.62 -4.14 -1.71
N PRO A 32 24.10 -4.01 -2.95
CA PRO A 32 24.06 -2.73 -3.66
C PRO A 32 23.35 -1.61 -2.89
N ALA A 33 22.38 -1.94 -2.03
CA ALA A 33 21.72 -0.95 -1.19
C ALA A 33 22.63 -0.45 -0.07
N TYR A 34 23.47 -1.32 0.52
CA TYR A 34 24.44 -0.92 1.52
C TYR A 34 25.54 -0.06 0.91
N GLU A 35 26.12 -0.49 -0.21
CA GLU A 35 27.17 0.28 -0.91
C GLU A 35 26.67 1.66 -1.34
N ARG A 36 25.41 1.75 -1.77
CA ARG A 36 24.84 2.98 -2.30
C ARG A 36 24.37 3.95 -1.23
N PHE A 37 23.76 3.46 -0.15
CA PHE A 37 23.06 4.30 0.83
C PHE A 37 23.65 4.26 2.23
N GLY A 38 24.46 3.25 2.56
CA GLY A 38 25.15 3.14 3.84
C GLY A 38 24.23 2.99 5.06
N PHE A 39 22.98 2.53 4.89
CA PHE A 39 22.07 2.35 6.02
C PHE A 39 22.52 1.20 6.92
N GLY A 40 22.78 1.51 8.19
CA GLY A 40 23.26 0.60 9.23
C GLY A 40 22.17 -0.23 9.90
N SER A 41 20.89 0.15 9.81
CA SER A 41 19.80 -0.71 10.28
C SER A 41 18.51 -0.55 9.48
N TYR A 42 17.69 -1.59 9.50
CA TYR A 42 16.49 -1.73 8.70
C TYR A 42 15.47 -2.63 9.38
N VAL A 43 14.20 -2.24 9.32
CA VAL A 43 13.06 -3.11 9.57
C VAL A 43 11.96 -2.81 8.55
N GLY A 44 11.40 -3.83 7.91
CA GLY A 44 10.38 -3.66 6.89
C GLY A 44 9.37 -4.79 6.83
N GLY A 45 8.12 -4.42 6.59
CA GLY A 45 6.99 -5.32 6.37
C GLY A 45 6.40 -5.15 4.98
N ARG A 46 5.89 -6.23 4.42
CA ARG A 46 5.28 -6.23 3.09
C ARG A 46 3.87 -5.65 3.16
N VAL A 47 3.54 -4.77 2.23
CA VAL A 47 2.18 -4.22 2.09
C VAL A 47 1.48 -5.00 0.99
N VAL A 48 0.42 -5.70 1.36
CA VAL A 48 -0.39 -6.54 0.47
C VAL A 48 -1.75 -5.87 0.27
N VAL A 49 -2.26 -5.89 -0.96
CA VAL A 49 -3.55 -5.35 -1.38
C VAL A 49 -4.17 -6.40 -2.30
N ASP A 50 -5.36 -6.90 -1.96
CA ASP A 50 -6.06 -7.93 -2.75
C ASP A 50 -5.18 -9.17 -3.04
N ASP A 51 -4.51 -9.69 -2.01
CA ASP A 51 -3.57 -10.83 -2.06
C ASP A 51 -2.32 -10.61 -2.96
N GLU A 52 -2.13 -9.41 -3.52
CA GLU A 52 -0.97 -9.04 -4.31
C GLU A 52 -0.03 -8.09 -3.56
N VAL A 53 1.27 -8.23 -3.80
CA VAL A 53 2.26 -7.36 -3.16
C VAL A 53 2.20 -5.97 -3.78
N PHE A 54 1.58 -5.04 -3.08
CA PHE A 54 1.52 -3.63 -3.46
C PHE A 54 2.86 -2.92 -3.24
N GLY A 55 3.59 -3.30 -2.19
CA GLY A 55 4.89 -2.70 -1.87
C GLY A 55 5.43 -3.11 -0.51
N SER A 56 6.14 -2.19 0.14
CA SER A 56 6.72 -2.40 1.46
C SER A 56 6.65 -1.13 2.30
N LEU A 57 6.46 -1.30 3.61
CA LEU A 57 6.65 -0.28 4.62
C LEU A 57 7.98 -0.55 5.31
N CYS A 58 8.87 0.44 5.34
CA CYS A 58 10.23 0.25 5.86
C CYS A 58 10.63 1.42 6.75
N PHE A 59 11.35 1.10 7.82
CA PHE A 59 12.07 2.05 8.67
C PHE A 59 13.56 1.74 8.56
N LEU A 60 14.37 2.78 8.37
CA LEU A 60 15.79 2.65 8.10
C LEU A 60 16.56 3.81 8.72
N ASP A 61 17.75 3.48 9.20
CA ASP A 61 18.63 4.41 9.90
C ASP A 61 20.07 4.26 9.34
N PRO A 62 20.78 5.36 9.04
CA PRO A 62 22.20 5.31 8.73
C PRO A 62 23.02 4.62 9.83
N GLU A 63 22.61 4.75 11.08
CA GLU A 63 23.33 4.18 12.21
C GLU A 63 23.01 2.70 12.41
N ARG A 64 24.04 1.94 12.82
CA ARG A 64 23.87 0.58 13.32
C ARG A 64 23.16 0.64 14.67
N ARG A 65 22.38 -0.39 14.98
CA ARG A 65 21.74 -0.51 16.30
C ARG A 65 22.55 -1.44 17.18
N ASP A 66 22.78 -1.02 18.43
CA ASP A 66 23.48 -1.82 19.44
C ASP A 66 22.66 -3.01 19.96
N ARG A 67 21.35 -3.02 19.71
CA ARG A 67 20.43 -4.09 20.08
C ARG A 67 19.60 -4.56 18.88
N PRO A 68 19.25 -5.86 18.80
CA PRO A 68 18.35 -6.37 17.79
C PRO A 68 16.95 -5.73 17.90
N PHE A 69 16.19 -5.79 16.80
CA PHE A 69 14.76 -5.53 16.84
C PHE A 69 14.08 -6.64 17.64
N ASP A 70 13.30 -6.25 18.65
CA ASP A 70 12.55 -7.20 19.45
C ASP A 70 11.27 -7.67 18.73
N GLU A 71 10.61 -8.68 19.29
CA GLU A 71 9.38 -9.25 18.73
C GLU A 71 8.25 -8.23 18.64
N SER A 72 8.17 -7.28 19.59
CA SER A 72 7.14 -6.24 19.59
C SER A 72 7.37 -5.22 18.49
N GLU A 73 8.62 -4.82 18.25
CA GLU A 73 9.01 -3.95 17.14
C GLU A 73 8.70 -4.60 15.78
N ARG A 74 8.97 -5.91 15.64
CA ARG A 74 8.66 -6.66 14.41
C ARG A 74 7.15 -6.78 14.20
N LEU A 75 6.42 -7.20 15.23
CA LEU A 75 4.95 -7.32 15.18
C LEU A 75 4.29 -5.97 14.91
N PHE A 76 4.81 -4.87 15.47
CA PHE A 76 4.31 -3.54 15.19
C PHE A 76 4.41 -3.19 13.70
N VAL A 77 5.56 -3.47 13.07
CA VAL A 77 5.76 -3.22 11.63
C VAL A 77 4.86 -4.11 10.77
N GLU A 78 4.69 -5.37 11.15
CA GLU A 78 3.77 -6.31 10.49
C GLU A 78 2.34 -5.76 10.52
N LEU A 79 1.81 -5.46 11.71
CA LEU A 79 0.45 -4.94 11.88
C LEU A 79 0.24 -3.61 11.17
N LEU A 80 1.26 -2.75 11.13
CA LEU A 80 1.18 -1.46 10.45
C LEU A 80 1.17 -1.63 8.92
N ALA A 81 1.96 -2.56 8.38
CA ALA A 81 1.96 -2.88 6.96
C ALA A 81 0.61 -3.49 6.52
N ASP A 82 0.05 -4.39 7.33
CA ASP A 82 -1.30 -4.95 7.16
C ASP A 82 -2.37 -3.85 7.17
N TRP A 83 -2.30 -2.94 8.13
CA TRP A 83 -3.26 -1.84 8.24
C TRP A 83 -3.20 -0.91 7.04
N LEU A 84 -1.99 -0.61 6.55
CA LEU A 84 -1.79 0.19 5.33
C LEU A 84 -2.38 -0.51 4.10
N GLY A 85 -2.17 -1.81 3.94
CA GLY A 85 -2.74 -2.61 2.86
C GLY A 85 -4.26 -2.48 2.81
N ARG A 86 -4.92 -2.78 3.94
CA ARG A 86 -6.39 -2.62 4.08
C ARG A 86 -6.86 -1.18 3.88
N GLY A 87 -6.03 -0.19 4.21
CA GLY A 87 -6.31 1.22 3.95
C GLY A 87 -6.31 1.55 2.47
N ILE A 88 -5.34 1.01 1.73
CA ILE A 88 -5.22 1.17 0.28
C ILE A 88 -6.36 0.47 -0.46
N GLU A 89 -6.66 -0.78 -0.11
CA GLU A 89 -7.80 -1.55 -0.66
C GLU A 89 -9.11 -0.73 -0.56
N ARG A 90 -9.41 -0.22 0.64
CA ARG A 90 -10.60 0.61 0.89
C ARG A 90 -10.63 1.87 0.04
N ARG A 91 -9.48 2.50 -0.18
CA ARG A 91 -9.38 3.70 -1.01
C ARG A 91 -9.63 3.37 -2.48
N ILE A 92 -9.01 2.32 -3.01
CA ILE A 92 -9.18 1.86 -4.39
C ILE A 92 -10.64 1.51 -4.65
N ALA A 93 -11.26 0.70 -3.79
CA ALA A 93 -12.67 0.31 -3.92
C ALA A 93 -13.62 1.54 -3.90
N ARG A 94 -13.29 2.58 -3.13
CA ARG A 94 -14.07 3.83 -3.13
C ARG A 94 -13.93 4.58 -4.45
N GLU A 95 -12.71 4.73 -4.95
CA GLU A 95 -12.41 5.40 -6.22
C GLU A 95 -13.09 4.68 -7.40
N GLU A 96 -13.08 3.34 -7.43
CA GLU A 96 -13.76 2.55 -8.46
C GLU A 96 -15.28 2.72 -8.41
N ARG A 97 -15.87 2.74 -7.21
CA ARG A 97 -17.31 2.99 -7.02
C ARG A 97 -17.70 4.37 -7.53
N GLU A 98 -16.92 5.39 -7.19
CA GLU A 98 -17.16 6.78 -7.63
C GLU A 98 -17.07 6.88 -9.16
N ALA A 99 -16.02 6.31 -9.76
CA ALA A 99 -15.87 6.28 -11.21
C ALA A 99 -17.01 5.51 -11.92
N ALA A 100 -17.53 4.44 -11.31
CA ALA A 100 -18.66 3.69 -11.84
C ALA A 100 -19.96 4.52 -11.80
N ILE A 101 -20.20 5.26 -10.72
CA ILE A 101 -21.35 6.17 -10.59
C ILE A 101 -21.27 7.27 -11.64
N GLU A 102 -20.13 7.97 -11.75
CA GLU A 102 -19.95 9.03 -12.74
C GLU A 102 -20.13 8.54 -14.19
N ARG A 103 -19.64 7.33 -14.49
CA ARG A 103 -19.82 6.74 -15.81
C ARG A 103 -21.29 6.42 -16.08
N PHE A 104 -22.03 5.94 -15.08
CA PHE A 104 -23.46 5.66 -15.20
C PHE A 104 -24.27 6.94 -15.43
N GLU A 105 -24.03 7.98 -14.62
CA GLU A 105 -24.70 9.29 -14.76
C GLU A 105 -24.46 9.90 -16.14
N ARG A 106 -23.21 9.89 -16.63
CA ARG A 106 -22.88 10.38 -17.97
C ARG A 106 -23.56 9.61 -19.10
N THR A 107 -23.84 8.32 -18.90
CA THR A 107 -24.61 7.53 -19.87
C THR A 107 -26.08 7.93 -19.86
N LEU A 108 -26.68 8.15 -18.69
CA LEU A 108 -28.07 8.58 -18.57
C LEU A 108 -28.30 10.01 -19.10
N GLU A 109 -27.35 10.92 -18.88
CA GLU A 109 -27.39 12.29 -19.42
C GLU A 109 -27.38 12.34 -20.95
N ARG A 110 -26.89 11.30 -21.62
CA ARG A 110 -26.87 11.22 -23.09
C ARG A 110 -28.14 10.64 -23.70
N ILE A 111 -29.08 10.19 -22.89
CA ILE A 111 -30.36 9.67 -23.38
C ILE A 111 -31.25 10.87 -23.75
N ASP A 112 -31.68 10.95 -25.01
CA ASP A 112 -32.55 12.03 -25.50
C ASP A 112 -33.98 11.96 -24.90
N ASP A 113 -34.43 10.77 -24.48
CA ASP A 113 -35.71 10.55 -23.80
C ASP A 113 -35.65 10.94 -22.31
N ALA A 114 -36.80 11.31 -21.74
CA ALA A 114 -36.88 11.63 -20.32
C ALA A 114 -36.63 10.39 -19.46
N PHE A 115 -35.56 10.43 -18.66
CA PHE A 115 -35.18 9.39 -17.70
C PHE A 115 -35.19 9.98 -16.28
N PHE A 116 -35.86 9.29 -15.37
CA PHE A 116 -35.90 9.68 -13.96
C PHE A 116 -35.94 8.45 -13.05
N ALA A 117 -35.34 8.57 -11.86
CA ALA A 117 -35.37 7.55 -10.82
C ALA A 117 -36.15 8.06 -9.60
N LEU A 118 -36.85 7.15 -8.91
CA LEU A 118 -37.65 7.40 -7.71
C LEU A 118 -37.21 6.48 -6.56
N ASP A 119 -37.27 6.97 -5.32
CA ASP A 119 -37.10 6.15 -4.13
C ASP A 119 -38.40 5.39 -3.74
N SER A 120 -38.36 4.62 -2.65
CA SER A 120 -39.52 3.88 -2.13
C SER A 120 -40.69 4.78 -1.68
N ASP A 121 -40.42 6.07 -1.46
CA ASP A 121 -41.39 7.09 -1.06
C ASP A 121 -41.90 7.92 -2.26
N TRP A 122 -41.61 7.49 -3.49
CA TRP A 122 -41.96 8.18 -4.73
C TRP A 122 -41.35 9.57 -4.90
N ARG A 123 -40.19 9.84 -4.28
CA ARG A 123 -39.44 11.08 -4.49
C ARG A 123 -38.40 10.90 -5.59
N PHE A 124 -38.24 11.93 -6.44
CA PHE A 124 -37.20 11.96 -7.46
C PHE A 124 -35.81 11.96 -6.83
N THR A 125 -34.97 11.01 -7.25
CA THR A 125 -33.57 10.90 -6.85
C THR A 125 -32.61 11.26 -7.99
N TYR A 126 -33.08 11.21 -9.25
CA TYR A 126 -32.34 11.60 -10.44
C TYR A 126 -33.32 11.97 -11.56
N VAL A 127 -32.98 12.97 -12.37
CA VAL A 127 -33.67 13.35 -13.61
C VAL A 127 -32.61 13.80 -14.60
N ASN A 128 -32.60 13.29 -15.84
CA ASN A 128 -31.67 13.76 -16.86
C ASN A 128 -32.06 15.16 -17.36
N GLU A 129 -31.05 16.00 -17.64
CA GLU A 129 -31.26 17.26 -18.34
C GLU A 129 -31.41 16.97 -19.84
N LYS A 130 -32.45 17.53 -20.46
CA LYS A 130 -32.67 17.43 -21.91
C LYS A 130 -31.72 18.34 -22.69
#